data_AF-A0A2J2H7C1-F1
#
_entry.id   AF-A0A2J2H7C1-F1
#
_cell.length_a   1.000
_cell.length_b   1.000
_cell.length_c   1.000
_cell.angle_alpha   90.00
_cell.angle_beta   90.00
_cell.angle_gamma   90.00
#
_symmetry.space_group_name_H-M   'P 1'
#
loop_
_entity.id
_entity.type
_entity.pdbx_description
1 polymer ?
#
loop_
_entity_poly.entity_id
_entity_poly.type
_entity_poly.pdbx_seq_one_letter_code
_entity_poly.pdbx_strand_id
1 'polypeptide(L)'
;MLKRQLALLPRPFLLNSWLFIDTHDTPRAITVLGDAEKVKAALAFIYTWVGTPMLYYGDEVYLEGGPDPDNRRCMDWERRDGLHEILKALIRLEIRPKYLIAHGNEVIYYDENYEVRISNELKNYRDGILVGEYFAIRSR
;
A
#
# COMPACT_ATOMS: atom_id res chain seq x y z
N MET A 1 -0.29 -15.30 -0.71
CA MET A 1 -1.25 -14.67 0.22
C MET A 1 -2.62 -14.46 -0.43
N LEU A 2 -2.72 -13.73 -1.54
CA LEU A 2 -4.02 -13.39 -2.16
C LEU A 2 -4.86 -14.58 -2.63
N LYS A 3 -4.24 -15.58 -3.26
CA LYS A 3 -4.94 -16.82 -3.69
C LYS A 3 -5.67 -17.50 -2.52
N ARG A 4 -5.06 -17.48 -1.33
CA ARG A 4 -5.67 -18.01 -0.10
C ARG A 4 -6.81 -17.12 0.37
N GLN A 5 -6.64 -15.80 0.35
CA GLN A 5 -7.71 -14.85 0.70
C GLN A 5 -8.92 -15.02 -0.23
N LEU A 6 -8.73 -15.12 -1.55
CA LEU A 6 -9.82 -15.34 -2.51
C LEU A 6 -10.51 -16.69 -2.35
N ALA A 7 -9.79 -17.72 -1.92
CA ALA A 7 -10.37 -19.04 -1.67
C ALA A 7 -11.19 -19.09 -0.38
N LEU A 8 -10.86 -18.26 0.61
CA LEU A 8 -11.47 -18.28 1.94
C LEU A 8 -12.54 -17.21 2.15
N LEU A 9 -12.46 -16.08 1.44
CA LEU A 9 -13.26 -14.90 1.72
C LEU A 9 -14.08 -14.51 0.49
N PRO A 10 -15.38 -14.17 0.67
CA PRO A 10 -16.19 -13.63 -0.41
C PRO A 10 -15.57 -12.37 -1.02
N ARG A 11 -15.67 -12.21 -2.34
CA ARG A 11 -15.13 -11.05 -3.04
C ARG A 11 -15.61 -9.70 -2.48
N PRO A 12 -16.91 -9.50 -2.15
CA PRO A 12 -17.36 -8.26 -1.53
C PRO A 12 -16.69 -7.97 -0.18
N PHE A 13 -16.37 -9.01 0.60
CA PHE A 13 -15.67 -8.84 1.88
C PHE A 13 -14.25 -8.30 1.66
N LEU A 14 -13.51 -8.88 0.70
CA LEU A 14 -12.15 -8.44 0.39
C LEU A 14 -12.10 -6.99 -0.12
N LEU A 15 -13.03 -6.60 -0.98
CA LEU A 15 -13.10 -5.24 -1.53
C LEU A 15 -13.38 -4.18 -0.46
N ASN A 16 -14.07 -4.55 0.62
CA ASN A 16 -14.45 -3.65 1.71
C ASN A 16 -13.59 -3.86 2.98
N SER A 17 -12.51 -4.65 2.88
CA SER A 17 -11.58 -4.84 4.00
C SER A 17 -10.65 -3.64 4.13
N TRP A 18 -10.42 -3.18 5.36
CA TRP A 18 -9.44 -2.13 5.65
C TRP A 18 -8.01 -2.65 5.59
N LEU A 19 -7.14 -1.92 4.90
CA LEU A 19 -5.72 -2.23 4.74
C LEU A 19 -4.89 -1.19 5.49
N PHE A 20 -4.13 -1.63 6.48
CA PHE A 20 -3.25 -0.80 7.29
C PHE A 20 -1.80 -1.25 7.12
N ILE A 21 -0.86 -0.31 7.27
CA ILE A 21 0.56 -0.63 7.50
C ILE A 21 0.92 -0.54 9.00
N ASP A 22 0.15 0.22 9.76
CA ASP A 22 0.17 0.33 11.22
C ASP A 22 -1.17 0.87 11.76
N THR A 23 -1.31 0.94 13.08
CA THR A 23 -2.49 1.47 13.78
C THR A 23 -2.11 1.99 15.18
N HIS A 24 -3.10 2.52 15.91
CA HIS A 24 -2.97 2.87 17.33
C HIS A 24 -2.65 1.69 18.29
N ASP A 25 -2.68 0.44 17.82
CA ASP A 25 -2.36 -0.76 18.61
C ASP A 25 -1.05 -1.45 18.14
N THR A 26 -0.36 -0.89 17.15
CA THR A 26 0.91 -1.40 16.63
C THR A 26 1.98 -0.31 16.62
N PRO A 27 3.27 -0.65 16.69
CA PRO A 27 4.33 0.33 16.44
C PRO A 27 4.18 1.00 15.07
N ARG A 28 4.65 2.24 14.96
CA ARG A 28 4.62 3.03 13.72
C ARG A 28 5.41 2.35 12.61
N ALA A 29 4.92 2.42 11.38
CA ALA A 29 5.51 1.78 10.22
C ALA A 29 6.95 2.27 9.99
N ILE A 30 7.20 3.58 10.11
CA ILE A 30 8.55 4.15 9.97
C ILE A 30 9.51 3.61 11.04
N THR A 31 9.04 3.42 12.28
CA THR A 31 9.86 2.89 13.38
C THR A 31 10.22 1.43 13.18
N VAL A 32 9.30 0.62 12.63
CA VAL A 32 9.56 -0.80 12.34
C VAL A 32 10.44 -0.97 11.10
N LEU A 33 10.17 -0.21 10.04
CA LEU A 33 10.84 -0.36 8.75
C LEU A 33 12.22 0.33 8.71
N GLY A 34 12.40 1.40 9.49
CA GLY A 34 13.63 2.18 9.62
C GLY A 34 14.06 2.89 8.33
N ASP A 35 13.20 2.94 7.31
CA ASP A 35 13.54 3.39 5.97
C ASP A 35 12.31 3.97 5.26
N ALA A 36 12.42 5.22 4.82
CA ALA A 36 11.37 5.95 4.13
C ALA A 36 10.97 5.29 2.80
N GLU A 37 11.91 4.70 2.06
CA GLU A 37 11.61 4.03 0.79
C GLU A 37 10.78 2.76 1.02
N LYS A 38 11.01 2.05 2.13
CA LYS A 38 10.17 0.91 2.51
C LYS A 38 8.77 1.34 2.91
N VAL A 39 8.61 2.47 3.62
CA VAL A 39 7.29 3.04 3.93
C VAL A 39 6.55 3.40 2.64
N LYS A 40 7.22 4.07 1.69
CA LYS A 40 6.63 4.37 0.37
C LYS A 40 6.20 3.11 -0.37
N ALA A 41 7.03 2.07 -0.38
CA ALA A 41 6.69 0.79 -1.00
C ALA A 41 5.50 0.11 -0.33
N ALA A 42 5.42 0.12 1.01
CA ALA A 42 4.30 -0.43 1.76
C ALA A 42 2.99 0.33 1.49
N LEU A 43 3.05 1.66 1.40
CA LEU A 43 1.92 2.49 1.00
C LEU A 43 1.50 2.21 -0.45
N ALA A 44 2.45 2.21 -1.40
CA ALA A 44 2.15 1.87 -2.78
C ALA A 44 1.49 0.49 -2.90
N PHE A 45 1.91 -0.48 -2.07
CA PHE A 45 1.26 -1.78 -2.00
C PHE A 45 -0.18 -1.67 -1.50
N ILE A 46 -0.46 -1.10 -0.33
CA ILE A 46 -1.85 -1.06 0.19
C ILE A 46 -2.80 -0.20 -0.64
N TYR A 47 -2.30 0.86 -1.30
CA TYR A 47 -3.10 1.73 -2.18
C TYR A 47 -3.43 1.09 -3.53
N THR A 48 -2.77 -0.01 -3.86
CA THR A 48 -3.02 -0.73 -5.11
C THR A 48 -3.55 -2.14 -4.85
N TRP A 49 -3.48 -2.65 -3.62
CA TRP A 49 -4.02 -3.95 -3.26
C TRP A 49 -5.56 -3.97 -3.21
N VAL A 50 -6.14 -5.17 -3.18
CA VAL A 50 -7.60 -5.33 -3.01
C VAL A 50 -8.01 -4.98 -1.58
N GLY A 51 -8.83 -3.93 -1.46
CA GLY A 51 -9.35 -3.44 -0.18
C GLY A 51 -9.46 -1.92 -0.17
N THR A 52 -9.68 -1.36 1.03
CA THR A 52 -9.70 0.07 1.27
C THR A 52 -8.44 0.46 2.04
N PRO A 53 -7.50 1.22 1.44
CA PRO A 53 -6.32 1.69 2.15
C PRO A 53 -6.70 2.65 3.28
N MET A 54 -6.08 2.45 4.43
CA MET A 54 -6.27 3.27 5.62
C MET A 54 -4.90 3.79 6.07
N LEU A 55 -4.81 5.10 6.30
CA LEU A 55 -3.60 5.78 6.75
C LEU A 55 -3.78 6.21 8.22
N TYR A 56 -2.78 5.96 9.07
CA TYR A 56 -2.78 6.42 10.44
C TYR A 56 -2.17 7.83 10.55
N TYR A 57 -2.78 8.71 11.35
CA TYR A 57 -2.37 10.13 11.40
C TYR A 57 -0.89 10.27 11.78
N GLY A 58 -0.16 11.14 11.07
CA GLY A 58 1.26 11.35 11.30
C GLY A 58 2.17 10.46 10.45
N ASP A 59 1.67 9.37 9.87
CA ASP A 59 2.47 8.57 8.93
C ASP A 59 2.83 9.38 7.68
N GLU A 60 1.94 10.29 7.26
CA GLU A 60 2.17 11.22 6.17
C GLU A 60 3.37 12.13 6.39
N VAL A 61 3.81 12.30 7.63
CA VAL A 61 5.02 13.05 8.01
C VAL A 61 6.07 12.16 8.66
N TYR A 62 6.00 10.82 8.51
CA TYR A 62 6.93 9.88 9.14
C TYR A 62 7.03 10.06 10.67
N LEU A 63 5.89 10.15 11.35
CA LEU A 63 5.85 10.21 12.81
C LEU A 63 6.30 8.86 13.39
N GLU A 64 7.39 8.89 14.15
CA GLU A 64 7.93 7.70 14.83
C GLU A 64 7.18 7.39 16.12
N GLY A 65 7.21 6.12 16.54
CA GLY A 65 6.60 5.64 17.77
C GLY A 65 6.70 4.11 17.91
N GLY A 66 7.11 3.66 19.09
CA GLY A 66 7.16 2.24 19.47
C GLY A 66 5.77 1.67 19.82
N PRO A 67 5.69 0.62 20.64
CA PRO A 67 4.41 0.07 21.12
C PRO A 67 3.56 1.10 21.89
N ASP A 68 2.25 0.83 22.02
CA ASP A 68 1.33 1.62 22.85
C ASP A 68 1.94 1.86 24.25
N PRO A 69 2.01 3.12 24.73
CA PRO A 69 1.41 4.35 24.18
C PRO A 69 2.28 5.21 23.27
N ASP A 70 3.50 4.79 22.96
CA ASP A 70 4.45 5.61 22.20
C ASP A 70 4.05 5.80 20.72
N ASN A 71 3.24 4.92 20.15
CA ASN A 71 2.64 5.11 18.82
C ASN A 71 1.56 6.22 18.78
N ARG A 72 1.12 6.74 19.92
CA ARG A 72 0.06 7.77 20.06
C ARG A 72 0.59 9.17 20.36
N ARG A 73 1.81 9.49 19.89
CA ARG A 73 2.42 10.83 20.03
C ARG A 73 1.56 11.93 19.40
N CYS A 74 1.68 13.14 19.94
CA CYS A 74 1.05 14.32 19.37
C CYS A 74 1.52 14.56 17.92
N MET A 75 0.61 15.01 17.07
CA MET A 75 0.93 15.39 15.69
C MET A 75 1.86 16.62 15.68
N ASP A 76 2.92 16.55 14.88
CA ASP A 76 3.77 17.69 14.58
C ASP A 76 3.20 18.46 13.38
N TRP A 77 2.47 19.54 13.67
CA TRP A 77 1.80 20.37 12.67
C TRP A 77 2.73 21.33 11.92
N GLU A 78 3.98 21.51 12.39
CA GLU A 78 4.97 22.37 11.73
C GLU A 78 5.74 21.61 10.65
N ARG A 79 5.74 20.26 10.71
CA ARG A 79 6.43 19.41 9.74
C ARG A 79 5.75 19.45 8.37
N ARG A 80 6.49 19.93 7.37
CA ARG A 80 5.99 20.04 5.98
C ARG A 80 6.54 18.96 5.05
N ASP A 81 7.63 18.32 5.44
CA ASP A 81 8.30 17.29 4.65
C ASP A 81 7.65 15.94 4.94
N GLY A 82 7.36 15.17 3.90
CA GLY A 82 6.66 13.91 4.10
C GLY A 82 6.22 13.22 2.82
N LEU A 83 5.16 12.42 2.94
CA LEU A 83 4.59 11.57 1.91
C LEU A 83 3.46 12.26 1.14
N HIS A 84 3.22 13.56 1.36
CA HIS A 84 2.08 14.29 0.78
C HIS A 84 1.94 14.11 -0.74
N GLU A 85 3.02 14.29 -1.51
CA GLU A 85 2.94 14.20 -2.97
C GLU A 85 2.73 12.77 -3.47
N ILE A 86 3.41 11.78 -2.87
CA ILE A 86 3.20 10.37 -3.23
C ILE A 86 1.80 9.88 -2.80
N LEU A 87 1.32 10.27 -1.62
CA LEU A 87 -0.04 9.94 -1.16
C LEU A 87 -1.09 10.54 -2.09
N LYS A 88 -0.94 11.81 -2.49
CA LYS A 88 -1.82 12.43 -3.51
C LYS A 88 -1.78 11.65 -4.83
N ALA A 89 -0.60 11.27 -5.30
CA ALA A 89 -0.45 10.49 -6.52
C ALA A 89 -1.15 9.12 -6.41
N LEU A 90 -0.93 8.40 -5.31
CA LEU A 90 -1.55 7.10 -5.03
C LEU A 90 -3.06 7.19 -4.90
N ILE A 91 -3.59 8.20 -4.19
CA ILE A 91 -5.02 8.46 -4.05
C ILE A 91 -5.65 8.70 -5.42
N ARG A 92 -5.01 9.50 -6.28
CA ARG A 92 -5.51 9.81 -7.64
C ARG A 92 -5.58 8.59 -8.57
N LEU A 93 -4.85 7.52 -8.29
CA LEU A 93 -4.95 6.31 -9.09
C LEU A 93 -6.32 5.63 -8.93
N GLU A 94 -6.98 5.81 -7.78
CA GLU A 94 -8.32 5.28 -7.47
C GLU A 94 -8.54 3.82 -7.92
N ILE A 95 -7.49 2.98 -7.82
CA ILE A 95 -7.51 1.65 -8.41
C ILE A 95 -8.56 0.78 -7.72
N ARG A 96 -9.60 0.39 -8.47
CA ARG A 96 -10.63 -0.54 -8.01
C ARG A 96 -10.56 -1.83 -8.82
N PRO A 97 -10.02 -2.94 -8.26
CA PRO A 97 -9.81 -4.17 -9.02
C PRO A 97 -11.12 -4.75 -9.59
N LYS A 98 -11.31 -4.65 -10.91
CA LYS A 98 -12.44 -5.25 -11.64
C LYS A 98 -12.18 -6.70 -11.99
N TYR A 99 -10.97 -6.99 -12.43
CA TYR A 99 -10.51 -8.35 -12.71
C TYR A 99 -9.23 -8.61 -11.93
N LEU A 100 -9.15 -9.82 -11.38
CA LEU A 100 -8.03 -10.24 -10.55
C LEU A 100 -7.58 -11.61 -11.04
N ILE A 101 -6.32 -11.71 -11.42
CA ILE A 101 -5.67 -12.94 -11.85
C ILE A 101 -4.55 -13.23 -10.87
N ALA A 102 -4.63 -14.37 -10.18
CA ALA A 102 -3.55 -14.88 -9.36
C ALA A 102 -2.97 -16.11 -10.06
N HIS A 103 -1.76 -15.99 -10.59
CA HIS A 103 -1.09 -17.05 -11.34
C HIS A 103 0.37 -17.20 -10.89
N GLY A 104 0.73 -18.40 -10.43
CA GLY A 104 2.05 -18.67 -9.87
C GLY A 104 2.39 -17.71 -8.71
N ASN A 105 3.47 -16.96 -8.86
CA ASN A 105 3.98 -15.98 -7.91
C ASN A 105 3.60 -14.53 -8.25
N GLU A 106 2.69 -14.33 -9.21
CA GLU A 106 2.19 -13.01 -9.60
C GLU A 106 0.70 -12.85 -9.31
N VAL A 107 0.35 -11.62 -8.94
CA VAL A 107 -1.00 -11.09 -8.91
C VAL A 107 -1.08 -9.97 -9.93
N ILE A 108 -2.07 -10.05 -10.81
CA ILE A 108 -2.38 -9.01 -11.79
C ILE A 108 -3.80 -8.54 -11.57
N TYR A 109 -4.00 -7.23 -11.47
CA TYR A 109 -5.32 -6.61 -11.42
C TYR A 109 -5.48 -5.62 -12.56
N TYR A 110 -6.69 -5.60 -13.07
CA TYR A 110 -7.12 -4.69 -14.11
C TYR A 110 -8.21 -3.80 -13.57
N ASP A 111 -8.00 -2.50 -13.71
CA ASP A 111 -9.04 -1.50 -13.76
C ASP A 111 -9.25 -1.03 -15.22
N GLU A 112 -10.23 -0.16 -15.46
CA GLU A 112 -10.45 0.49 -16.77
C GLU A 112 -9.20 1.24 -17.23
N ASN A 113 -8.48 1.87 -16.31
CA ASN A 113 -7.37 2.77 -16.62
C ASN A 113 -5.98 2.13 -16.41
N TYR A 114 -5.89 1.09 -15.57
CA TYR A 114 -4.60 0.59 -15.10
C TYR A 114 -4.51 -0.94 -15.14
N GLU A 115 -3.35 -1.42 -15.58
CA GLU A 115 -2.88 -2.77 -15.27
C GLU A 115 -1.87 -2.66 -14.13
N VAL A 116 -2.05 -3.47 -13.09
CA VAL A 116 -1.06 -3.55 -12.03
C VAL A 116 -0.61 -4.98 -11.81
N ARG A 117 0.69 -5.13 -11.64
CA ARG A 117 1.36 -6.39 -11.41
C ARG A 117 2.12 -6.33 -10.10
N ILE A 118 1.96 -7.36 -9.29
CA ILE A 118 2.74 -7.59 -8.08
C ILE A 118 3.29 -9.01 -8.15
N SER A 119 4.60 -9.13 -7.96
CA SER A 119 5.35 -10.38 -7.99
C SER A 119 6.02 -10.63 -6.65
N ASN A 120 5.98 -11.88 -6.18
CA ASN A 120 6.79 -12.33 -5.05
C ASN A 120 8.25 -12.69 -5.45
N GLU A 121 8.59 -12.55 -6.73
CA GLU A 121 9.94 -12.72 -7.27
C GLU A 121 10.43 -11.42 -7.90
N LEU A 122 11.75 -11.19 -7.83
CA LEU A 122 12.40 -10.03 -8.45
C LEU A 122 12.18 -10.07 -9.97
N LYS A 123 11.54 -9.04 -10.51
CA LYS A 123 11.19 -8.93 -11.94
C LYS A 123 11.80 -7.70 -12.62
N ASN A 124 12.28 -6.73 -11.85
CA ASN A 124 12.90 -5.50 -12.34
C ASN A 124 12.05 -4.80 -13.41
N TYR A 125 10.81 -4.46 -13.08
CA TYR A 125 9.94 -3.76 -14.02
C TYR A 125 10.53 -2.40 -14.39
N ARG A 126 10.68 -2.13 -15.68
CA ARG A 126 11.30 -0.88 -16.19
C ARG A 126 10.32 0.11 -16.80
N ASP A 127 9.09 -0.32 -17.08
CA ASP A 127 8.08 0.47 -17.78
C ASP A 127 6.77 0.50 -16.99
N GLY A 128 6.27 1.71 -16.74
CA GLY A 128 5.03 1.97 -16.02
C GLY A 128 5.00 3.38 -15.41
N ILE A 129 3.84 3.78 -14.89
CA ILE A 129 3.69 5.04 -14.15
C ILE A 129 4.26 4.96 -12.73
N LEU A 130 4.30 3.75 -12.17
CA LEU A 130 4.97 3.43 -10.92
C LEU A 130 5.58 2.04 -11.04
N VAL A 131 6.89 1.93 -10.85
CA VAL A 131 7.62 0.67 -11.02
C VAL A 131 8.58 0.46 -9.86
N GLY A 132 8.81 -0.81 -9.55
CA GLY A 132 9.82 -1.28 -8.62
C GLY A 132 10.27 -2.68 -8.98
N GLU A 133 11.09 -3.28 -8.12
CA GLU A 133 11.64 -4.61 -8.36
C GLU A 133 10.57 -5.72 -8.32
N TYR A 134 9.50 -5.48 -7.54
CA TYR A 134 8.44 -6.44 -7.24
C TYR A 134 7.06 -6.01 -7.74
N PHE A 135 6.91 -4.78 -8.24
CA PHE A 135 5.60 -4.28 -8.66
C PHE A 135 5.71 -3.31 -9.86
N ALA A 136 4.63 -3.22 -10.63
CA ALA A 136 4.48 -2.24 -11.69
C ALA A 136 3.03 -1.87 -11.92
N ILE A 137 2.77 -0.57 -12.08
CA ILE A 137 1.51 0.01 -12.49
C ILE A 137 1.71 0.58 -13.89
N ARG A 138 0.87 0.20 -14.84
CA ARG A 138 0.89 0.68 -16.22
C ARG A 138 -0.47 1.29 -16.55
N SER A 139 -0.49 2.41 -17.26
CA SER A 139 -1.76 2.84 -17.86
C SER A 139 -2.13 1.89 -18.99
N ARG A 140 -3.43 1.70 -19.18
CA ARG A 140 -4.00 0.97 -20.32
C ARG A 140 -4.44 1.92 -21.42
#